data_AF-A0A522F7B0-F1
#
_entry.id   AF-A0A522F7B0-F1
#
_cell.length_a   1.000
_cell.length_b   1.000
_cell.length_c   1.000
_cell.angle_alpha   90.00
_cell.angle_beta   90.00
_cell.angle_gamma   90.00
#
_symmetry.space_group_name_H-M   'P 1'
#
loop_
_entity.id
_entity.type
_entity.pdbx_description
1 polymer ?
#
loop_
_entity_poly.entity_id
_entity_poly.type
_entity_poly.pdbx_seq_one_letter_code
_entity_poly.pdbx_strand_id
1 'polypeptide(L)'
;MLQTRWGKCIYVSPSGYEVYQNLFYRWLTLGTSALQTVINLRKPEKPVLHYLPMLSLMARHLPAETCLLGLGGGGILHLLRGTTTQALCAVEMSERSEE
;
A
#
# COMPACT_ATOMS: atom_id res chain seq x y z
N MET A 1 7.27 6.62 14.27
CA MET A 1 7.22 5.42 13.41
C MET A 1 8.37 4.49 13.76
N LEU A 2 8.15 3.55 14.69
CA LEU A 2 9.18 2.55 15.05
C LEU A 2 9.29 1.46 13.97
N GLN A 3 8.18 1.21 13.25
CA GLN A 3 8.00 0.17 12.24
C GLN A 3 8.95 0.33 11.05
N THR A 4 9.37 1.55 10.72
CA THR A 4 10.25 1.86 9.58
C THR A 4 11.73 2.03 9.96
N ARG A 5 12.11 1.67 11.19
CA ARG A 5 13.51 1.68 11.62
C ARG A 5 14.29 0.52 11.02
N TRP A 6 15.60 0.73 10.85
CA TRP A 6 16.56 -0.25 10.31
C TRP A 6 16.14 -0.82 8.94
N GLY A 7 15.43 -0.01 8.15
CA GLY A 7 15.10 -0.36 6.77
C GLY A 7 16.33 -0.31 5.88
N LYS A 8 16.42 -1.26 4.96
CA LYS A 8 17.34 -1.19 3.82
C LYS A 8 16.54 -0.85 2.58
N CYS A 9 17.04 0.08 1.76
CA CYS A 9 16.51 0.28 0.42
C CYS A 9 16.78 -0.98 -0.42
N ILE A 10 15.72 -1.60 -0.93
CA ILE A 10 15.79 -2.82 -1.74
C ILE A 10 15.51 -2.56 -3.22
N TYR A 11 14.94 -1.41 -3.56
CA TYR A 11 14.63 -1.02 -4.93
C TYR A 11 14.50 0.50 -5.04
N VAL A 12 14.98 1.04 -6.16
CA VAL A 12 14.81 2.43 -6.57
C VAL A 12 14.35 2.43 -8.03
N SER A 13 13.25 3.10 -8.34
CA SER A 13 12.78 3.28 -9.72
C SER A 13 13.53 4.45 -10.39
N PRO A 14 13.61 4.48 -11.74
CA PRO A 14 14.12 5.63 -12.47
C PRO A 14 13.40 6.95 -12.13
N SER A 15 12.09 6.86 -11.81
CA SER A 15 11.23 7.98 -11.42
C SER A 15 11.42 8.45 -9.96
N GLY A 16 12.32 7.81 -9.20
CA GLY A 16 12.62 8.19 -7.81
C GLY A 16 11.72 7.54 -6.75
N TYR A 17 11.01 6.46 -7.09
CA TYR A 17 10.31 5.64 -6.10
C TYR A 17 11.28 4.72 -5.38
N GLU A 18 11.21 4.72 -4.06
CA GLU A 18 12.09 3.88 -3.25
C GLU A 18 11.26 2.89 -2.44
N VAL A 19 11.69 1.63 -2.46
CA VAL A 19 11.11 0.59 -1.63
C VAL A 19 12.14 0.20 -0.58
N TYR A 20 11.75 0.38 0.67
CA TYR A 20 12.53 -0.02 1.82
C TYR A 20 11.91 -1.23 2.48
N GLN A 21 12.76 -2.05 3.10
CA GLN A 21 12.33 -3.23 3.82
C GLN A 21 13.18 -3.46 5.07
N ASN A 22 12.53 -3.88 6.15
CA ASN A 22 13.15 -4.53 7.29
C ASN A 22 12.54 -5.93 7.49
N LEU A 23 12.87 -6.60 8.61
CA LEU A 23 12.41 -7.96 8.88
C LEU A 23 10.87 -8.13 8.92
N PHE A 24 10.13 -7.07 9.26
CA PHE A 24 8.69 -7.15 9.50
C PHE A 24 7.85 -6.31 8.54
N TYR A 25 8.44 -5.27 7.94
CA TYR A 25 7.73 -4.26 7.18
C TYR A 25 8.43 -3.96 5.86
N ARG A 26 7.62 -3.63 4.85
CA ARG A 26 8.05 -3.03 3.59
C ARG A 26 7.28 -1.74 3.38
N TRP A 27 7.95 -0.70 2.93
CA TRP A 27 7.31 0.58 2.67
C TRP A 27 7.80 1.22 1.39
N LEU A 28 6.93 2.04 0.82
CA LEU A 28 7.13 2.80 -0.41
C LEU A 28 7.23 4.28 -0.06
N THR A 29 8.20 4.97 -0.63
CA THR A 29 8.32 6.43 -0.62
C THR A 29 8.35 6.97 -2.05
N LEU A 30 7.87 8.20 -2.24
CA LEU A 30 7.82 8.87 -3.54
C LEU A 30 8.79 10.05 -3.56
N GLY A 31 10.08 9.79 -3.81
CA GLY A 31 11.14 10.81 -3.90
C GLY A 31 11.32 11.72 -2.68
N THR A 32 10.63 11.41 -1.58
CA THR A 32 10.57 12.20 -0.34
C THR A 32 10.62 11.27 0.85
N SER A 33 10.79 11.81 2.06
CA SER A 33 10.71 11.02 3.30
C SER A 33 9.27 10.63 3.68
N ALA A 34 8.26 11.04 2.91
CA ALA A 34 6.86 10.71 3.19
C ALA A 34 6.56 9.26 2.80
N LEU A 35 5.95 8.53 3.74
CA LEU A 35 5.54 7.15 3.51
C LEU A 35 4.22 7.12 2.73
N GLN A 36 4.27 6.56 1.52
CA GLN A 36 3.08 6.32 0.71
C GLN A 36 2.31 5.11 1.24
N THR A 37 3.05 4.05 1.60
CA THR A 37 2.47 2.78 2.07
C THR A 37 3.43 2.11 3.03
N VAL A 38 2.90 1.43 4.05
CA VAL A 38 3.66 0.52 4.90
C VAL A 38 2.87 -0.77 5.06
N ILE A 39 3.47 -1.89 4.66
CA ILE A 39 2.87 -3.22 4.67
C ILE A 39 3.60 -4.09 5.69
N ASN A 40 2.85 -4.78 6.55
CA ASN A 40 3.38 -5.85 7.38
C ASN A 40 3.55 -7.12 6.52
N LEU A 41 4.78 -7.62 6.42
CA LEU A 41 5.11 -8.76 5.56
C LEU A 41 4.45 -10.08 6.01
N ARG A 42 4.11 -10.20 7.30
CA ARG A 42 3.48 -11.41 7.86
C ARG A 42 1.96 -11.31 7.90
N LYS A 43 1.42 -10.10 8.05
CA LYS A 43 0.00 -9.81 8.20
C LYS A 43 -0.38 -8.61 7.36
N PRO A 44 -0.32 -8.71 6.02
CA PRO A 44 -0.53 -7.58 5.13
C PRO A 44 -1.93 -6.96 5.27
N GLU A 45 -2.92 -7.74 5.72
CA GLU A 45 -4.28 -7.30 6.02
C GLU A 45 -4.37 -6.35 7.23
N LYS A 46 -3.31 -6.28 8.06
CA LYS A 46 -3.23 -5.37 9.20
C LYS A 46 -2.56 -4.06 8.78
N PRO A 47 -3.32 -2.97 8.62
CA PRO A 47 -2.79 -1.71 8.13
C PRO A 47 -1.91 -1.07 9.19
N VAL A 48 -0.81 -0.47 8.75
CA VAL A 48 0.09 0.29 9.64
C VAL A 48 -0.27 1.77 9.65
N LEU A 49 -0.68 2.30 8.49
CA LEU A 49 -1.12 3.68 8.34
C LEU A 49 -2.54 3.86 8.91
N HIS A 50 -2.67 4.74 9.91
CA HIS A 50 -3.84 4.86 10.77
C HIS A 50 -5.12 5.32 10.06
N TYR A 51 -4.97 6.01 8.92
CA TYR A 51 -6.12 6.51 8.14
C TYR A 51 -6.79 5.41 7.30
N LEU A 52 -6.09 4.31 6.99
CA LEU A 52 -6.61 3.27 6.08
C LEU A 52 -7.90 2.61 6.58
N PRO A 53 -8.05 2.23 7.88
CA PRO A 53 -9.29 1.66 8.38
C PRO A 53 -10.50 2.60 8.25
N MET A 54 -10.29 3.90 8.42
CA MET A 54 -11.35 4.90 8.33
C MET A 54 -11.74 5.11 6.86
N LEU A 55 -10.75 5.25 5.98
CA LEU A 55 -10.96 5.40 4.54
C LEU A 55 -11.69 4.20 3.92
N SER A 56 -11.42 2.99 4.40
CA SER A 56 -12.00 1.75 3.87
C SER A 56 -13.21 1.25 4.66
N LEU A 57 -13.79 2.05 5.57
CA LEU A 57 -14.84 1.59 6.49
C LEU A 57 -16.04 0.99 5.75
N MET A 58 -16.58 1.72 4.78
CA MET A 58 -17.77 1.28 4.04
C MET A 58 -17.50 0.00 3.24
N ALA A 59 -16.39 -0.07 2.53
CA ALA A 59 -16.00 -1.25 1.75
C ALA A 59 -15.76 -2.51 2.62
N ARG A 60 -15.42 -2.34 3.91
CA ARG A 60 -15.27 -3.47 4.85
C ARG A 60 -16.59 -3.96 5.44
N HIS A 61 -17.56 -3.07 5.66
CA HIS A 61 -18.83 -3.42 6.30
C HIS A 61 -19.96 -3.72 5.31
N LEU A 62 -19.86 -3.22 4.08
CA LEU A 62 -20.81 -3.43 3.00
C LEU A 62 -20.06 -4.03 1.80
N PRO A 63 -19.70 -5.33 1.86
CA PRO A 63 -18.89 -5.94 0.82
C PRO A 63 -19.68 -6.01 -0.49
N ALA A 64 -19.11 -5.41 -1.52
CA ALA A 64 -19.59 -5.44 -2.90
C ALA A 64 -18.38 -5.46 -3.86
N GLU A 65 -18.64 -5.64 -5.16
CA GLU A 65 -17.63 -5.40 -6.18
C GLU A 65 -17.06 -3.99 -6.01
N THR A 66 -15.75 -3.90 -5.79
CA THR A 66 -15.09 -2.65 -5.40
C THR A 66 -14.03 -2.29 -6.43
N CYS A 67 -14.09 -1.06 -6.93
CA CYS A 67 -13.06 -0.46 -7.77
C CYS A 67 -12.22 0.52 -6.95
N LEU A 68 -10.91 0.28 -6.89
CA LEU A 68 -9.91 1.13 -6.27
C LEU A 68 -9.31 2.03 -7.35
N LEU A 69 -9.50 3.34 -7.21
CA LEU A 69 -8.86 4.34 -8.07
C LEU A 69 -7.55 4.77 -7.41
N GLY A 70 -6.44 4.31 -7.98
CA GLY A 70 -5.12 4.34 -7.34
C GLY A 70 -4.91 3.15 -6.42
N LEU A 71 -3.82 2.43 -6.61
CA LEU A 71 -3.35 1.35 -5.75
C LEU A 71 -2.61 1.89 -4.53
N GLY A 72 -1.90 3.01 -4.67
CA GLY A 72 -1.20 3.68 -3.57
C GLY A 72 -0.31 2.72 -2.78
N GLY A 73 0.47 1.89 -3.50
CA GLY A 73 1.35 0.84 -2.98
C GLY A 73 0.66 -0.35 -2.31
N GLY A 74 -0.67 -0.47 -2.39
CA GLY A 74 -1.42 -1.70 -2.08
C GLY A 74 -1.95 -1.81 -0.65
N GLY A 75 -1.85 -0.76 0.17
CA GLY A 75 -2.27 -0.79 1.57
C GLY A 75 -3.76 -1.10 1.76
N ILE A 76 -4.64 -0.41 1.01
CA ILE A 76 -6.10 -0.65 1.05
C ILE A 76 -6.42 -2.03 0.47
N LEU A 77 -5.78 -2.41 -0.64
CA LEU A 77 -6.02 -3.69 -1.29
C LEU A 77 -5.76 -4.86 -0.33
N HIS A 78 -4.64 -4.84 0.40
CA HIS A 78 -4.35 -5.88 1.38
C HIS A 78 -5.33 -5.92 2.54
N LEU A 79 -5.76 -4.75 3.04
CA LEU A 79 -6.78 -4.64 4.06
C LEU A 79 -8.12 -5.25 3.60
N LEU A 80 -8.58 -4.91 2.39
CA LEU A 80 -9.86 -5.39 1.86
C LEU A 80 -9.84 -6.88 1.51
N ARG A 81 -8.73 -7.41 0.99
CA ARG A 81 -8.59 -8.85 0.71
C ARG A 81 -8.78 -9.73 1.95
N GLY A 82 -8.54 -9.19 3.15
CA GLY A 82 -8.80 -9.90 4.40
C GLY A 82 -10.27 -9.85 4.86
N THR A 83 -11.11 -9.00 4.25
CA THR A 83 -12.48 -8.74 4.72
C THR A 83 -13.58 -9.07 3.71
N THR A 84 -13.24 -9.27 2.42
CA THR A 84 -14.23 -9.60 1.39
C THR A 84 -13.75 -10.71 0.47
N THR A 85 -14.69 -11.53 -0.01
CA THR A 85 -14.49 -12.51 -1.09
C THR A 85 -14.92 -11.99 -2.47
N GLN A 86 -15.48 -10.77 -2.51
CA GLN A 86 -15.91 -10.09 -3.73
C GLN A 86 -14.71 -9.66 -4.60
N ALA A 87 -14.96 -9.44 -5.89
CA ALA A 87 -13.95 -8.96 -6.82
C ALA A 87 -13.44 -7.56 -6.43
N LEU A 88 -12.13 -7.39 -6.46
CA LEU A 88 -11.44 -6.11 -6.27
C LEU A 88 -10.74 -5.74 -7.57
N CYS A 89 -11.17 -4.63 -8.19
CA CYS A 89 -10.49 -4.03 -9.32
C CYS A 89 -9.63 -2.87 -8.81
N ALA A 90 -8.41 -2.73 -9.32
CA ALA A 90 -7.59 -1.55 -9.06
C ALA A 90 -7.17 -0.94 -10.40
N VAL A 91 -7.39 0.36 -10.54
CA VAL A 91 -7.01 1.13 -11.71
C VAL A 91 -5.94 2.12 -11.25
N GLU A 92 -4.74 2.00 -11.81
CA GLU A 92 -3.62 2.89 -11.52
C GLU A 92 -3.25 3.64 -12.78
N MET A 93 -2.86 4.91 -12.63
CA MET A 93 -2.32 5.66 -13.75
C MET A 93 -0.89 5.18 -14.01
N SER A 94 -0.64 4.62 -15.19
CA SER A 94 0.73 4.24 -15.56
C SER A 94 1.59 5.47 -15.66
N GLU A 95 2.81 5.42 -15.12
CA GLU A 95 3.83 6.37 -15.51
C GLU A 95 4.12 6.20 -17.00
N ARG A 96 3.88 7.25 -17.77
CA ARG A 96 4.27 7.27 -19.17
C ARG A 96 5.78 7.45 -19.20
N SER A 97 6.52 6.39 -19.52
CA SER A 97 7.92 6.50 -19.89
C SER A 97 7.98 7.28 -21.20
N GLU A 98 8.40 8.55 -21.15
CA GLU A 98 8.87 9.23 -22.36
C GLU A 98 10.24 8.62 -22.69
N GLU A 99 10.29 7.74 -23.70
CA GLU A 99 11.48 7.44 -24.49
C GLU A 99 11.50 8.33 -25.75
#